data_AF-A0A8B8ET19-F1
#
_entry.id   AF-A0A8B8ET19-F1
#
_cell.length_a   1.000
_cell.length_b   1.000
_cell.length_c   1.000
_cell.angle_alpha   90.00
_cell.angle_beta   90.00
_cell.angle_gamma   90.00
#
_symmetry.space_group_name_H-M   'P 1'
#
loop_
_entity.id
_entity.type
_entity.pdbx_description
1 polymer ?
#
loop_
_entity_poly.entity_id
_entity_poly.type
_entity_poly.pdbx_seq_one_letter_code
_entity_poly.pdbx_strand_id
1 'polypeptide(L)'
;MPKKSGKKGKGKGKKKAKKTIAGAENIVHSLLKCYERNCGLTESQISPRIKNALRACKENETVLSTFILEPVPVEKEGDLPVLLEPLIAAFRQERYIHIQDLYLWNYPMTYENMATVALLLEKGCYPLRYMEFLDCLLEGYSLQRLSRSFNICSTLTSITLDYNEFGDEGARYFCKGMEGNITLLSVSMCYCNLGVESGDILGKMLVKTAVRELYLDGNNLECKGLVSLIKVCAEQAFYESTMRAEEAARKLQEEAEKAERESKLTPQQKREREQGYRSSGLSGDEDGVSGKKKKKKKGKKKKSKEPPPPPAVGPWIHKLHVADNGIDGLAFKNELAPLKMTRILKKLIMFSNCFEELDLEKNLIGDMAAREIMEALEHRKETEKLGGCKVRVTSRIKQDTFDGIKKLGSGLKKKKKGGKKKKK
;
A
#
# COMPACT_ATOMS: atom_id res chain seq x y z
N MET A 1 59.68 5.49 -6.12
CA MET A 1 58.96 4.25 -6.54
C MET A 1 58.67 3.46 -5.27
N PRO A 2 57.50 2.80 -5.09
CA PRO A 2 56.73 2.12 -6.12
C PRO A 2 55.30 2.65 -6.35
N LYS A 3 54.86 2.45 -7.59
CA LYS A 3 53.54 2.74 -8.15
C LYS A 3 52.51 1.75 -7.62
N LYS A 4 51.31 2.22 -7.23
CA LYS A 4 50.07 1.42 -7.31
C LYS A 4 48.94 2.25 -7.89
N SER A 5 48.61 1.92 -9.13
CA SER A 5 47.51 2.41 -9.94
C SER A 5 46.15 2.08 -9.31
N GLY A 6 45.43 3.09 -8.83
CA GLY A 6 44.03 2.98 -8.45
C GLY A 6 43.12 3.01 -9.68
N LYS A 7 42.72 1.85 -10.18
CA LYS A 7 41.65 1.72 -11.19
C LYS A 7 40.33 2.22 -10.58
N LYS A 8 39.88 3.41 -10.98
CA LYS A 8 38.50 3.89 -10.78
C LYS A 8 37.54 2.94 -11.50
N GLY A 9 36.95 2.01 -10.76
CA GLY A 9 35.83 1.20 -11.22
C GLY A 9 34.59 2.08 -11.40
N LYS A 10 34.36 2.58 -12.62
CA LYS A 10 33.08 3.13 -13.04
C LYS A 10 32.02 2.02 -12.91
N GLY A 11 31.27 2.04 -11.81
CA GLY A 11 30.03 1.28 -11.67
C GLY A 11 29.03 1.79 -12.69
N LYS A 12 28.99 1.17 -13.88
CA LYS A 12 27.88 1.33 -14.83
C LYS A 12 26.63 0.78 -14.15
N GLY A 13 25.87 1.67 -13.52
CA GLY A 13 24.48 1.39 -13.17
C GLY A 13 23.77 0.91 -14.43
N LYS A 14 23.25 -0.32 -14.41
CA LYS A 14 22.34 -0.82 -15.44
C LYS A 14 21.13 0.12 -15.46
N LYS A 15 21.13 1.12 -16.34
CA LYS A 15 19.90 1.81 -16.76
C LYS A 15 18.96 0.70 -17.23
N LYS A 16 17.85 0.49 -16.52
CA LYS A 16 16.75 -0.33 -17.04
C LYS A 16 16.44 0.20 -18.43
N ALA A 17 16.48 -0.66 -19.44
CA ALA A 17 16.13 -0.27 -20.80
C ALA A 17 14.72 0.35 -20.76
N LYS A 18 14.63 1.65 -21.08
CA LYS A 18 13.35 2.33 -21.26
C LYS A 18 12.66 1.62 -22.43
N LYS A 19 11.45 1.13 -22.19
CA LYS A 19 10.68 0.36 -23.17
C LYS A 19 10.18 1.37 -24.21
N THR A 20 10.75 1.36 -25.41
CA THR A 20 10.30 2.21 -26.52
C THR A 20 8.90 1.78 -26.95
N ILE A 21 8.03 2.74 -27.24
CA ILE A 21 6.66 2.51 -27.72
C ILE A 21 6.61 2.99 -29.17
N ALA A 22 6.21 2.12 -30.09
CA ALA A 22 6.08 2.51 -31.50
C ALA A 22 5.10 3.68 -31.64
N GLY A 23 5.53 4.75 -32.32
CA GLY A 23 4.72 5.96 -32.50
C GLY A 23 4.65 6.88 -31.28
N ALA A 24 5.44 6.65 -30.23
CA ALA A 24 5.47 7.51 -29.03
C ALA A 24 5.70 8.99 -29.36
N GLU A 25 6.56 9.28 -30.33
CA GLU A 25 6.84 10.65 -30.76
C GLU A 25 5.57 11.37 -31.23
N ASN A 26 4.78 10.72 -32.09
CA ASN A 26 3.54 11.27 -32.62
C ASN A 26 2.49 11.45 -31.53
N ILE A 27 2.36 10.47 -30.62
CA ILE A 27 1.41 10.54 -29.49
C ILE A 27 1.73 11.75 -28.61
N VAL A 28 2.99 11.92 -28.22
CA VAL A 28 3.43 13.00 -27.34
C VAL A 28 3.36 14.35 -28.04
N HIS A 29 3.70 14.41 -29.33
CA HIS A 29 3.60 15.62 -30.14
C HIS A 29 2.14 16.08 -30.32
N SER A 30 1.22 15.14 -30.57
CA SER A 30 -0.21 15.43 -30.66
C SER A 30 -0.76 15.95 -29.33
N LEU A 31 -0.41 15.28 -28.21
CA LEU A 31 -0.78 15.73 -26.88
C LEU A 31 -0.26 17.14 -26.57
N LEU A 32 1.01 17.42 -26.85
CA LEU A 32 1.59 18.74 -26.59
C LEU A 32 0.87 19.82 -27.41
N LYS A 33 0.68 19.62 -28.73
CA LYS A 33 -0.05 20.58 -29.57
C LYS A 33 -1.47 20.82 -29.09
N CYS A 34 -2.17 19.74 -28.71
CA CYS A 34 -3.53 19.81 -28.20
C CYS A 34 -3.59 20.59 -26.88
N TYR A 35 -2.65 20.34 -25.96
CA TYR A 35 -2.52 21.08 -24.71
C TYR A 35 -2.21 22.56 -24.94
N GLU A 36 -1.23 22.89 -25.80
CA GLU A 36 -0.87 24.28 -26.14
C GLU A 36 -2.07 25.04 -26.72
N ARG A 37 -2.84 24.40 -27.61
CA ARG A 37 -4.08 24.97 -28.16
C ARG A 37 -5.13 25.20 -27.09
N ASN A 38 -5.37 24.22 -26.21
CA ASN A 38 -6.38 24.34 -25.15
C ASN A 38 -6.00 25.44 -24.15
N CYS A 39 -4.70 25.61 -23.85
CA CYS A 39 -4.21 26.72 -23.04
C CYS A 39 -4.54 28.08 -23.65
N GLY A 40 -4.31 28.24 -24.96
CA GLY A 40 -4.68 29.48 -25.67
C GLY A 40 -6.18 29.78 -25.66
N LEU A 41 -7.04 28.75 -25.73
CA LEU A 41 -8.51 28.91 -25.72
C LEU A 41 -9.10 29.25 -24.35
N THR A 42 -8.35 28.98 -23.27
CA THR A 42 -8.81 29.13 -21.88
C THR A 42 -8.06 30.22 -21.14
N GLU A 43 -7.27 31.02 -21.86
CA GLU A 43 -6.41 32.07 -21.28
C GLU A 43 -5.52 31.51 -20.16
N SER A 44 -4.95 30.32 -20.39
CA SER A 44 -4.01 29.66 -19.48
C SER A 44 -2.59 29.74 -20.04
N GLN A 45 -1.61 29.96 -19.17
CA GLN A 45 -0.23 29.65 -19.51
C GLN A 45 -0.01 28.15 -19.64
N ILE A 46 0.96 27.76 -20.46
CA ILE A 46 1.39 26.36 -20.59
C ILE A 46 2.35 26.06 -19.44
N SER A 47 2.08 25.02 -18.65
CA SER A 47 3.01 24.59 -17.60
C SER A 47 4.40 24.29 -18.19
N PRO A 48 5.46 25.04 -17.78
CA PRO A 48 6.81 24.83 -18.29
C PRO A 48 7.31 23.40 -18.02
N ARG A 49 6.97 22.86 -16.85
CA ARG A 49 7.34 21.51 -16.43
C ARG A 49 6.75 20.44 -17.32
N ILE A 50 5.44 20.51 -17.59
CA ILE A 50 4.75 19.55 -18.48
C ILE A 50 5.27 19.68 -19.91
N LYS A 51 5.44 20.92 -20.41
CA LYS A 51 5.99 21.19 -21.74
C LYS A 51 7.37 20.58 -21.92
N ASN A 52 8.27 20.80 -20.96
CA ASN A 52 9.63 20.26 -21.00
C ASN A 52 9.63 18.72 -20.87
N ALA A 53 8.77 18.15 -20.03
CA ALA A 53 8.64 16.71 -19.89
C ALA A 53 8.15 16.05 -21.19
N LEU A 54 7.15 16.64 -21.87
CA LEU A 54 6.66 16.15 -23.16
C LEU A 54 7.72 16.28 -24.25
N ARG A 55 8.46 17.41 -24.33
CA ARG A 55 9.57 17.57 -25.27
C ARG A 55 10.67 16.52 -25.06
N ALA A 56 11.09 16.30 -23.81
CA ALA A 56 12.05 15.26 -23.48
C ALA A 56 11.53 13.84 -23.83
N CYS A 57 10.23 13.58 -23.66
CA CYS A 57 9.63 12.31 -24.06
C CYS A 57 9.66 12.11 -25.59
N LYS A 58 9.42 13.19 -26.35
CA LYS A 58 9.51 13.21 -27.81
C LYS A 58 10.92 12.84 -28.28
N GLU A 59 11.95 13.50 -27.75
CA GLU A 59 13.37 13.25 -28.09
C GLU A 59 13.83 11.82 -27.75
N ASN A 60 13.27 11.22 -26.70
CA ASN A 60 13.64 9.89 -26.22
C ASN A 60 12.74 8.76 -26.77
N GLU A 61 11.79 9.05 -27.67
CA GLU A 61 10.81 8.08 -28.19
C GLU A 61 10.05 7.32 -27.08
N THR A 62 9.65 8.05 -26.05
CA THR A 62 8.88 7.53 -24.91
C THR A 62 7.59 8.30 -24.72
N VAL A 63 6.62 7.72 -24.00
CA VAL A 63 5.41 8.42 -23.56
C VAL A 63 5.59 8.93 -22.13
N LEU A 64 4.93 10.05 -21.81
CA LEU A 64 4.93 10.59 -20.47
C LEU A 64 3.85 9.91 -19.62
N SER A 65 4.25 9.20 -18.56
CA SER A 65 3.30 8.55 -17.65
C SER A 65 2.95 9.38 -16.42
N THR A 66 3.75 10.40 -16.12
CA THR A 66 3.68 11.15 -14.88
C THR A 66 3.52 12.63 -15.20
N PHE A 67 2.46 13.24 -14.69
CA PHE A 67 2.16 14.65 -14.90
C PHE A 67 2.19 15.38 -13.56
N ILE A 68 2.88 16.51 -13.54
CA ILE A 68 2.99 17.37 -12.37
C ILE A 68 2.53 18.75 -12.79
N LEU A 69 1.42 19.20 -12.22
CA LEU A 69 0.90 20.54 -12.38
C LEU A 69 1.18 21.32 -11.09
N GLU A 70 1.84 22.45 -11.25
CA GLU A 70 2.13 23.40 -10.19
C GLU A 70 1.83 24.81 -10.75
N PRO A 71 1.36 25.75 -9.92
CA PRO A 71 1.18 27.12 -10.36
C PRO A 71 2.53 27.72 -10.76
N VAL A 72 2.52 28.60 -11.75
CA VAL A 72 3.68 29.44 -12.06
C VAL A 72 3.46 30.78 -11.35
N PRO A 73 4.43 31.29 -10.59
CA PRO A 73 4.31 32.60 -9.95
C PRO A 73 3.96 33.67 -10.98
N VAL A 74 2.94 34.47 -10.67
CA VAL A 74 2.56 35.66 -11.45
C VAL A 74 3.59 36.74 -11.09
N GLU A 75 4.55 37.00 -11.97
CA GLU A 75 5.62 37.98 -11.72
C GLU A 75 5.23 39.39 -12.19
N LYS A 76 4.34 39.49 -13.18
CA LYS A 76 3.91 40.75 -13.79
C LYS A 76 2.40 40.84 -13.88
N GLU A 77 1.90 42.08 -13.84
CA GLU A 77 0.51 42.39 -14.09
C GLU A 77 0.14 41.99 -15.53
N GLY A 78 -0.82 41.07 -15.67
CA GLY A 78 -1.22 40.48 -16.95
C GLY A 78 -0.70 39.06 -17.22
N ASP A 79 0.17 38.50 -16.36
CA ASP A 79 0.55 37.09 -16.46
C ASP A 79 -0.66 36.18 -16.21
N LEU A 80 -0.95 35.30 -17.16
CA LEU A 80 -2.08 34.37 -17.06
C LEU A 80 -1.79 33.24 -16.05
N PRO A 81 -2.78 32.65 -15.37
CA PRO A 81 -2.54 31.50 -14.52
C PRO A 81 -2.26 30.24 -15.36
N VAL A 82 -1.63 29.23 -14.76
CA VAL A 82 -1.66 27.87 -15.30
C VAL A 82 -2.94 27.20 -14.80
N LEU A 83 -3.81 26.73 -15.70
CA LEU A 83 -5.07 26.06 -15.35
C LEU A 83 -4.98 24.53 -15.54
N LEU A 84 -5.83 23.80 -14.81
CA LEU A 84 -5.94 22.35 -14.90
C LEU A 84 -6.76 21.88 -16.12
N GLU A 85 -7.86 22.56 -16.43
CA GLU A 85 -8.82 22.21 -17.48
C GLU A 85 -8.16 21.92 -18.82
N PRO A 86 -7.20 22.73 -19.31
CA PRO A 86 -6.59 22.52 -20.62
C PRO A 86 -5.86 21.19 -20.73
N LEU A 87 -5.21 20.77 -19.62
CA LEU A 87 -4.49 19.52 -19.54
C LEU A 87 -5.45 18.32 -19.57
N ILE A 88 -6.50 18.37 -18.74
CA ILE A 88 -7.51 17.30 -18.69
C ILE A 88 -8.27 17.21 -20.02
N ALA A 89 -8.59 18.35 -20.63
CA ALA A 89 -9.19 18.41 -21.96
C ALA A 89 -8.28 17.77 -23.02
N ALA A 90 -6.96 18.03 -22.97
CA ALA A 90 -6.01 17.42 -23.89
C ALA A 90 -5.95 15.89 -23.74
N PHE A 91 -5.96 15.36 -22.50
CA PHE A 91 -6.04 13.91 -22.27
C PHE A 91 -7.28 13.29 -22.92
N ARG A 92 -8.42 13.97 -22.81
CA ARG A 92 -9.70 13.49 -23.37
C ARG A 92 -9.72 13.53 -24.88
N GLN A 93 -9.26 14.63 -25.48
CA GLN A 93 -9.26 14.82 -26.93
C GLN A 93 -8.30 13.84 -27.62
N GLU A 94 -7.11 13.65 -27.06
CA GLU A 94 -6.09 12.75 -27.60
C GLU A 94 -6.24 11.30 -27.13
N ARG A 95 -7.24 11.00 -26.28
CA ARG A 95 -7.45 9.69 -25.65
C ARG A 95 -6.16 9.15 -25.05
N TYR A 96 -5.50 9.97 -24.25
CA TYR A 96 -4.16 9.70 -23.76
C TYR A 96 -4.15 8.63 -22.64
N ILE A 97 -4.10 7.35 -23.04
CA ILE A 97 -4.17 6.17 -22.15
C ILE A 97 -2.83 5.78 -21.52
N HIS A 98 -1.86 6.69 -21.45
CA HIS A 98 -0.54 6.43 -20.89
C HIS A 98 -0.29 7.07 -19.53
N ILE A 99 -1.22 7.93 -19.06
CA ILE A 99 -1.14 8.55 -17.74
C ILE A 99 -1.27 7.48 -16.64
N GLN A 100 -0.31 7.49 -15.72
CA GLN A 100 -0.23 6.58 -14.57
C GLN A 100 -0.22 7.36 -13.26
N ASP A 101 0.44 8.51 -13.22
CA ASP A 101 0.60 9.28 -12.00
C ASP A 101 0.26 10.76 -12.26
N LEU A 102 -0.61 11.34 -11.43
CA LEU A 102 -1.00 12.75 -11.51
C LEU A 102 -0.71 13.45 -10.18
N TYR A 103 0.11 14.50 -10.24
CA TYR A 103 0.49 15.32 -9.10
C TYR A 103 -0.03 16.73 -9.33
N LEU A 104 -0.77 17.26 -8.37
CA LEU A 104 -1.26 18.63 -8.31
C LEU A 104 -0.68 19.24 -7.03
N TRP A 105 0.21 20.22 -7.17
CA TRP A 105 0.97 20.78 -6.05
C TRP A 105 0.71 22.27 -5.92
N ASN A 106 0.39 22.71 -4.71
CA ASN A 106 0.15 24.11 -4.36
C ASN A 106 -0.91 24.76 -5.27
N TYR A 107 -1.86 23.98 -5.78
CA TYR A 107 -2.86 24.42 -6.74
C TYR A 107 -4.22 24.44 -6.04
N PRO A 108 -4.79 25.61 -5.73
CA PRO A 108 -6.11 25.71 -5.14
C PRO A 108 -7.17 25.06 -6.04
N MET A 109 -7.73 23.94 -5.58
CA MET A 109 -8.69 23.16 -6.36
C MET A 109 -10.11 23.59 -6.01
N THR A 110 -10.81 24.14 -6.98
CA THR A 110 -12.25 24.38 -6.86
C THR A 110 -13.03 23.06 -6.94
N TYR A 111 -14.30 23.09 -6.54
CA TYR A 111 -15.21 21.97 -6.75
C TYR A 111 -15.29 21.55 -8.23
N GLU A 112 -15.25 22.51 -9.15
CA GLU A 112 -15.29 22.25 -10.60
C GLU A 112 -14.02 21.54 -11.08
N ASN A 113 -12.83 21.95 -10.59
CA ASN A 113 -11.58 21.27 -10.89
C ASN A 113 -11.64 19.80 -10.41
N MET A 114 -12.12 19.59 -9.19
CA MET A 114 -12.25 18.25 -8.58
C MET A 114 -13.26 17.38 -9.33
N ALA A 115 -14.40 17.95 -9.74
CA ALA A 115 -15.38 17.25 -10.57
C ALA A 115 -14.79 16.88 -11.94
N THR A 116 -13.95 17.74 -12.53
CA THR A 116 -13.29 17.49 -13.81
C THR A 116 -12.31 16.30 -13.72
N VAL A 117 -11.55 16.20 -12.63
CA VAL A 117 -10.68 15.04 -12.37
C VAL A 117 -11.51 13.78 -12.11
N ALA A 118 -12.60 13.88 -11.35
CA ALA A 118 -13.49 12.76 -11.09
C ALA A 118 -14.13 12.21 -12.39
N LEU A 119 -14.56 13.10 -13.29
CA LEU A 119 -15.07 12.76 -14.63
C LEU A 119 -14.01 12.10 -15.51
N LEU A 120 -12.72 12.41 -15.34
CA LEU A 120 -11.62 11.73 -16.02
C LEU A 120 -11.54 10.28 -15.53
N LEU A 121 -11.54 10.05 -14.21
CA LEU A 121 -11.47 8.72 -13.59
C LEU A 121 -12.67 7.83 -13.97
N GLU A 122 -13.87 8.41 -14.03
CA GLU A 122 -15.11 7.74 -14.42
C GLU A 122 -15.11 7.21 -15.86
N LYS A 123 -14.19 7.65 -16.72
CA LYS A 123 -14.05 7.04 -18.05
C LYS A 123 -13.49 5.62 -18.02
N GLY A 124 -12.79 5.23 -16.95
CA GLY A 124 -12.23 3.88 -16.77
C GLY A 124 -11.14 3.47 -17.75
N CYS A 125 -10.80 4.32 -18.75
CA CYS A 125 -9.77 4.03 -19.75
C CYS A 125 -8.38 4.58 -19.41
N TYR A 126 -8.29 5.46 -18.40
CA TYR A 126 -7.03 6.03 -17.95
C TYR A 126 -6.43 5.17 -16.84
N PRO A 127 -5.24 4.56 -17.03
CA PRO A 127 -4.65 3.63 -16.08
C PRO A 127 -3.93 4.36 -14.93
N LEU A 128 -4.61 5.33 -14.29
CA LEU A 128 -4.10 6.07 -13.14
C LEU A 128 -3.91 5.11 -11.96
N ARG A 129 -2.72 5.13 -11.36
CA ARG A 129 -2.30 4.29 -10.23
C ARG A 129 -2.04 5.11 -8.98
N TYR A 130 -1.58 6.35 -9.17
CA TYR A 130 -1.20 7.26 -8.10
C TYR A 130 -1.74 8.66 -8.38
N MET A 131 -2.30 9.28 -7.35
CA MET A 131 -2.71 10.68 -7.39
C MET A 131 -2.23 11.40 -6.15
N GLU A 132 -1.75 12.62 -6.31
CA GLU A 132 -1.28 13.45 -5.22
C GLU A 132 -1.83 14.87 -5.37
N PHE A 133 -2.49 15.34 -4.32
CA PHE A 133 -3.00 16.67 -4.16
C PHE A 133 -2.30 17.27 -2.93
N LEU A 134 -1.18 17.93 -3.16
CA LEU A 134 -0.37 18.53 -2.10
C LEU A 134 -0.74 19.99 -1.95
N ASP A 135 -1.23 20.39 -0.78
CA ASP A 135 -1.59 21.78 -0.48
C ASP A 135 -2.50 22.40 -1.58
N CYS A 136 -3.66 21.76 -1.79
CA CYS A 136 -4.62 22.10 -2.83
C CYS A 136 -5.88 22.79 -2.29
N LEU A 137 -5.91 23.18 -1.01
CA LEU A 137 -7.08 23.76 -0.32
C LEU A 137 -8.37 22.95 -0.54
N LEU A 138 -8.29 21.63 -0.42
CA LEU A 138 -9.42 20.74 -0.70
C LEU A 138 -10.57 20.90 0.30
N GLU A 139 -11.77 21.11 -0.22
CA GLU A 139 -13.01 21.11 0.58
C GLU A 139 -13.63 19.71 0.70
N GLY A 140 -14.37 19.46 1.79
CA GLY A 140 -14.98 18.16 2.08
C GLY A 140 -15.90 17.62 0.98
N TYR A 141 -16.86 18.41 0.48
CA TYR A 141 -17.76 17.96 -0.59
C TYR A 141 -17.03 17.62 -1.89
N SER A 142 -15.99 18.38 -2.22
CA SER A 142 -15.11 18.14 -3.36
C SER A 142 -14.35 16.81 -3.23
N LEU A 143 -13.86 16.49 -2.02
CA LEU A 143 -13.27 15.19 -1.71
C LEU A 143 -14.27 14.04 -1.89
N GLN A 144 -15.51 14.19 -1.44
CA GLN A 144 -16.54 13.17 -1.64
C GLN A 144 -16.82 12.94 -3.13
N ARG A 145 -16.90 14.02 -3.93
CA ARG A 145 -17.12 13.93 -5.38
C ARG A 145 -15.99 13.17 -6.06
N LEU A 146 -14.75 13.45 -5.69
CA LEU A 146 -13.58 12.75 -6.21
C LEU A 146 -13.55 11.29 -5.76
N SER A 147 -13.70 11.01 -4.46
CA SER A 147 -13.52 9.65 -3.95
C SER A 147 -14.56 8.66 -4.45
N ARG A 148 -15.79 9.12 -4.77
CA ARG A 148 -16.80 8.31 -5.47
C ARG A 148 -16.33 7.76 -6.82
N SER A 149 -15.49 8.51 -7.54
CA SER A 149 -14.99 8.08 -8.85
C SER A 149 -13.95 6.95 -8.77
N PHE A 150 -13.35 6.72 -7.59
CA PHE A 150 -12.33 5.67 -7.40
C PHE A 150 -12.88 4.26 -7.62
N ASN A 151 -14.19 4.06 -7.41
CA ASN A 151 -14.85 2.78 -7.67
C ASN A 151 -14.86 2.37 -9.15
N ILE A 152 -14.70 3.35 -10.06
CA ILE A 152 -14.64 3.10 -11.50
C ILE A 152 -13.19 2.94 -11.98
N CYS A 153 -12.25 3.66 -11.36
CA CYS A 153 -10.83 3.57 -11.70
C CYS A 153 -10.18 2.35 -11.03
N SER A 154 -10.27 1.19 -11.70
CA SER A 154 -9.77 -0.08 -11.16
C SER A 154 -8.26 -0.15 -10.95
N THR A 155 -7.49 0.78 -11.52
CA THR A 155 -6.04 0.83 -11.44
C THR A 155 -5.52 1.72 -10.31
N LEU A 156 -6.37 2.58 -9.72
CA LEU A 156 -5.94 3.54 -8.70
C LEU A 156 -5.69 2.81 -7.38
N THR A 157 -4.43 2.82 -6.96
CA THR A 157 -3.98 2.06 -5.78
C THR A 157 -3.52 2.95 -4.64
N SER A 158 -3.25 4.22 -4.90
CA SER A 158 -2.66 5.11 -3.91
C SER A 158 -3.08 6.56 -4.12
N ILE A 159 -3.38 7.25 -3.03
CA ILE A 159 -3.67 8.69 -3.03
C ILE A 159 -2.97 9.39 -1.87
N THR A 160 -2.51 10.61 -2.14
CA THR A 160 -1.90 11.51 -1.18
C THR A 160 -2.67 12.83 -1.17
N LEU A 161 -3.14 13.23 0.01
CA LEU A 161 -3.97 14.42 0.25
C LEU A 161 -3.32 15.37 1.25
N ASP A 162 -2.00 15.27 1.42
CA ASP A 162 -1.26 15.94 2.48
C ASP A 162 -1.37 17.47 2.39
N TYR A 163 -1.28 18.13 3.55
CA TYR A 163 -1.37 19.59 3.69
C TYR A 163 -2.70 20.18 3.19
N ASN A 164 -3.79 19.42 3.22
CA ASN A 164 -5.13 19.94 2.98
C ASN A 164 -5.90 19.91 4.31
N GLU A 165 -6.09 21.07 4.93
CA GLU A 165 -6.69 21.22 6.27
C GLU A 165 -8.22 20.99 6.31
N PHE A 166 -8.70 19.92 5.68
CA PHE A 166 -10.13 19.63 5.55
C PHE A 166 -10.77 19.07 6.84
N GLY A 167 -9.97 18.74 7.85
CA GLY A 167 -10.42 18.33 9.17
C GLY A 167 -11.24 17.04 9.23
N ASP A 168 -11.87 16.79 10.38
CA ASP A 168 -12.67 15.58 10.62
C ASP A 168 -13.85 15.45 9.63
N GLU A 169 -14.47 16.57 9.25
CA GLU A 169 -15.57 16.57 8.28
C GLU A 169 -15.08 16.19 6.87
N GLY A 170 -13.96 16.72 6.41
CA GLY A 170 -13.39 16.31 5.13
C GLY A 170 -13.00 14.82 5.10
N ALA A 171 -12.46 14.29 6.20
CA ALA A 171 -12.20 12.85 6.34
C ALA A 171 -13.50 12.02 6.25
N ARG A 172 -14.59 12.50 6.87
CA ARG A 172 -15.93 11.89 6.78
C ARG A 172 -16.42 11.84 5.34
N TYR A 173 -16.31 12.95 4.62
CA TYR A 173 -16.71 13.05 3.21
C TYR A 173 -15.90 12.12 2.31
N PHE A 174 -14.57 12.12 2.49
CA PHE A 174 -13.67 11.24 1.75
C PHE A 174 -14.05 9.76 1.96
N CYS A 175 -14.20 9.33 3.23
CA CYS A 175 -14.55 7.95 3.58
C CYS A 175 -15.92 7.55 3.04
N LYS A 176 -16.90 8.45 3.06
CA LYS A 176 -18.24 8.21 2.49
C LYS A 176 -18.20 7.99 0.98
N GLY A 177 -17.35 8.70 0.25
CA GLY A 177 -17.20 8.45 -1.19
C GLY A 177 -16.38 7.20 -1.52
N MET A 178 -15.54 6.74 -0.60
CA MET A 178 -14.78 5.48 -0.71
C MET A 178 -15.59 4.21 -0.43
N GLU A 179 -16.88 4.30 -0.05
CA GLU A 179 -17.68 3.12 0.24
C GLU A 179 -17.72 2.16 -0.97
N GLY A 180 -17.40 0.88 -0.72
CA GLY A 180 -17.31 -0.15 -1.74
C GLY A 180 -16.00 -0.19 -2.53
N ASN A 181 -15.03 0.69 -2.23
CA ASN A 181 -13.75 0.66 -2.93
C ASN A 181 -12.87 -0.52 -2.50
N ILE A 182 -12.38 -1.27 -3.49
CA ILE A 182 -11.55 -2.47 -3.28
C ILE A 182 -10.17 -2.39 -3.96
N THR A 183 -9.79 -1.21 -4.47
CA THR A 183 -8.60 -1.01 -5.30
C THR A 183 -7.57 -0.12 -4.63
N LEU A 184 -8.01 0.87 -3.86
CA LEU A 184 -7.14 1.78 -3.13
C LEU A 184 -6.52 1.07 -1.93
N LEU A 185 -5.19 1.05 -1.90
CA LEU A 185 -4.39 0.34 -0.90
C LEU A 185 -3.67 1.30 0.05
N SER A 186 -3.33 2.50 -0.41
CA SER A 186 -2.55 3.48 0.34
C SER A 186 -3.25 4.83 0.34
N VAL A 187 -3.40 5.42 1.52
CA VAL A 187 -3.99 6.75 1.72
C VAL A 187 -3.06 7.55 2.63
N SER A 188 -2.67 8.74 2.17
CA SER A 188 -1.96 9.72 2.98
C SER A 188 -2.82 10.96 3.19
N MET A 189 -2.92 11.39 4.45
CA MET A 189 -3.60 12.60 4.91
C MET A 189 -2.75 13.27 6.00
N CYS A 190 -1.47 13.45 5.73
CA CYS A 190 -0.55 14.09 6.68
C CYS A 190 -0.84 15.59 6.73
N TYR A 191 -0.80 16.19 7.92
CA TYR A 191 -1.05 17.62 8.14
C TYR A 191 -2.40 18.07 7.54
N CYS A 192 -3.47 17.33 7.81
CA CYS A 192 -4.83 17.60 7.30
C CYS A 192 -5.79 18.14 8.38
N ASN A 193 -5.25 18.55 9.52
CA ASN A 193 -6.01 19.01 10.69
C ASN A 193 -7.01 17.96 11.23
N LEU A 194 -6.65 16.67 11.16
CA LEU A 194 -7.50 15.58 11.65
C LEU A 194 -7.47 15.50 13.17
N GLY A 195 -8.64 15.39 13.80
CA GLY A 195 -8.82 15.31 15.24
C GLY A 195 -9.20 13.91 15.74
N VAL A 196 -9.61 13.82 17.00
CA VAL A 196 -10.01 12.56 17.65
C VAL A 196 -11.13 11.84 16.91
N GLU A 197 -12.08 12.57 16.30
CA GLU A 197 -13.21 11.97 15.58
C GLU A 197 -12.78 11.22 14.31
N SER A 198 -11.74 11.71 13.62
CA SER A 198 -11.16 11.01 12.47
C SER A 198 -10.73 9.59 12.79
N GLY A 199 -10.37 9.30 14.04
CA GLY A 199 -10.05 7.94 14.48
C GLY A 199 -11.18 6.94 14.23
N ASP A 200 -12.42 7.27 14.61
CA ASP A 200 -13.58 6.41 14.38
C ASP A 200 -13.96 6.34 12.89
N ILE A 201 -13.89 7.48 12.20
CA ILE A 201 -14.20 7.59 10.76
C ILE A 201 -13.27 6.69 9.94
N LEU A 202 -11.96 6.81 10.15
CA LEU A 202 -10.94 6.04 9.45
C LEU A 202 -10.97 4.56 9.87
N GLY A 203 -11.21 4.27 11.14
CA GLY A 203 -11.37 2.89 11.62
C GLY A 203 -12.52 2.16 10.91
N LYS A 204 -13.66 2.81 10.73
CA LYS A 204 -14.80 2.28 9.95
C LYS A 204 -14.47 2.10 8.47
N MET A 205 -13.70 3.02 7.89
CA MET A 205 -13.26 2.93 6.49
C MET A 205 -12.34 1.71 6.28
N LEU A 206 -11.41 1.42 7.19
CA LEU A 206 -10.52 0.25 7.09
C LEU A 206 -11.30 -1.06 7.03
N VAL A 207 -12.41 -1.19 7.76
CA VAL A 207 -13.25 -2.41 7.76
C VAL A 207 -13.99 -2.59 6.42
N LYS A 208 -14.33 -1.49 5.74
CA LYS A 208 -15.19 -1.48 4.54
C LYS A 208 -14.41 -1.43 3.22
N THR A 209 -13.10 -1.29 3.24
CA THR A 209 -12.28 -1.05 2.04
C THR A 209 -11.08 -2.00 1.96
N ALA A 210 -10.30 -1.85 0.88
CA ALA A 210 -9.03 -2.55 0.67
C ALA A 210 -7.80 -1.79 1.21
N VAL A 211 -7.97 -0.69 1.96
CA VAL A 211 -6.83 0.10 2.45
C VAL A 211 -5.95 -0.73 3.40
N ARG A 212 -4.63 -0.56 3.25
CA ARG A 212 -3.56 -1.28 3.95
C ARG A 212 -2.53 -0.34 4.55
N GLU A 213 -2.26 0.77 3.89
CA GLU A 213 -1.26 1.75 4.30
C GLU A 213 -1.96 3.07 4.58
N LEU A 214 -1.77 3.58 5.80
CA LEU A 214 -2.38 4.81 6.24
C LEU A 214 -1.32 5.72 6.86
N TYR A 215 -1.17 6.91 6.28
CA TYR A 215 -0.20 7.92 6.72
C TYR A 215 -0.95 9.15 7.20
N LEU A 216 -0.80 9.49 8.47
CA LEU A 216 -1.56 10.53 9.17
C LEU A 216 -0.63 11.43 9.99
N ASP A 217 0.64 11.56 9.60
CA ASP A 217 1.62 12.31 10.36
C ASP A 217 1.22 13.80 10.49
N GLY A 218 1.50 14.42 11.64
CA GLY A 218 1.23 15.85 11.85
C GLY A 218 -0.26 16.21 12.02
N ASN A 219 -1.05 15.34 12.63
CA ASN A 219 -2.46 15.58 12.95
C ASN A 219 -2.66 15.64 14.49
N ASN A 220 -3.90 15.59 14.97
CA ASN A 220 -4.21 15.58 16.41
C ASN A 220 -5.22 14.47 16.77
N LEU A 221 -4.93 13.23 16.38
CA LEU A 221 -5.77 12.07 16.71
C LEU A 221 -5.79 11.78 18.22
N GLU A 222 -4.71 12.10 18.92
CA GLU A 222 -4.48 11.77 20.33
C GLU A 222 -4.56 10.24 20.62
N CYS A 223 -4.43 9.87 21.89
CA CYS A 223 -4.61 8.47 22.31
C CYS A 223 -6.00 7.91 21.97
N LYS A 224 -7.06 8.73 22.07
CA LYS A 224 -8.44 8.29 21.82
C LYS A 224 -8.70 8.00 20.35
N GLY A 225 -8.30 8.89 19.45
CA GLY A 225 -8.49 8.72 18.02
C GLY A 225 -7.68 7.52 17.51
N LEU A 226 -6.43 7.38 17.96
CA LEU A 226 -5.62 6.19 17.61
C LEU A 226 -6.30 4.89 18.08
N VAL A 227 -6.79 4.81 19.32
CA VAL A 227 -7.53 3.63 19.81
C VAL A 227 -8.70 3.29 18.89
N SER A 228 -9.55 4.27 18.58
CA SER A 228 -10.72 4.07 17.73
C SER A 228 -10.33 3.57 16.33
N LEU A 229 -9.24 4.10 15.76
CA LEU A 229 -8.74 3.75 14.44
C LEU A 229 -8.34 2.28 14.33
N ILE A 230 -7.55 1.79 15.29
CA ILE A 230 -6.95 0.44 15.20
C ILE A 230 -7.66 -0.64 16.00
N LYS A 231 -8.68 -0.30 16.80
CA LYS A 231 -9.37 -1.25 17.69
C LYS A 231 -9.81 -2.52 16.96
N VAL A 232 -10.54 -2.35 15.86
CA VAL A 232 -11.07 -3.49 15.08
C VAL A 232 -9.94 -4.30 14.44
N CYS A 233 -8.87 -3.64 13.97
CA CYS A 233 -7.69 -4.30 13.43
C CYS A 233 -7.01 -5.18 14.49
N ALA A 234 -6.85 -4.67 15.72
CA ALA A 234 -6.23 -5.41 16.81
C ALA A 234 -7.10 -6.58 17.30
N GLU A 235 -8.42 -6.39 17.38
CA GLU A 235 -9.38 -7.43 17.74
C GLU A 235 -9.39 -8.57 16.71
N GLN A 236 -9.42 -8.23 15.41
CA GLN A 236 -9.35 -9.19 14.32
C GLN A 236 -8.02 -9.97 14.35
N ALA A 237 -6.89 -9.26 14.51
CA ALA A 237 -5.57 -9.88 14.61
C ALA A 237 -5.49 -10.89 15.77
N PHE A 238 -6.06 -10.54 16.92
CA PHE A 238 -6.12 -11.43 18.07
C PHE A 238 -6.95 -12.67 17.80
N TYR A 239 -8.16 -12.50 17.26
CA TYR A 239 -9.03 -13.62 16.89
C TYR A 239 -8.36 -14.58 15.90
N GLU A 240 -7.69 -14.05 14.87
CA GLU A 240 -6.93 -14.89 13.94
C GLU A 240 -5.76 -15.61 14.59
N SER A 241 -5.15 -15.02 15.61
CA SER A 241 -4.09 -15.70 16.37
C SER A 241 -4.62 -16.85 17.21
N THR A 242 -5.78 -16.69 17.86
CA THR A 242 -6.39 -17.77 18.65
C THR A 242 -6.82 -18.93 17.77
N MET A 243 -7.47 -18.64 16.63
CA MET A 243 -7.87 -19.67 15.66
C MET A 243 -6.67 -20.45 15.11
N ARG A 244 -5.54 -19.76 14.82
CA ARG A 244 -4.30 -20.41 14.37
C ARG A 244 -3.68 -21.29 15.45
N ALA A 245 -3.75 -20.88 16.71
CA ALA A 245 -3.22 -21.65 17.84
C ALA A 245 -4.07 -22.92 18.06
N GLU A 246 -5.39 -22.81 18.01
CA GLU A 246 -6.32 -23.95 18.12
C GLU A 246 -6.12 -24.95 16.97
N GLU A 247 -6.00 -24.47 15.73
CA GLU A 247 -5.75 -25.34 14.58
C GLU A 247 -4.39 -26.04 14.68
N ALA A 248 -3.35 -25.34 15.17
CA ALA A 248 -2.03 -25.93 15.39
C ALA A 248 -2.05 -26.99 16.49
N ALA A 249 -2.77 -26.75 17.59
CA ALA A 249 -2.93 -27.71 18.67
C ALA A 249 -3.69 -28.97 18.20
N ARG A 250 -4.76 -28.80 17.43
CA ARG A 250 -5.50 -29.93 16.84
C ARG A 250 -4.62 -30.78 15.92
N LYS A 251 -3.83 -30.16 15.05
CA LYS A 251 -2.89 -30.88 14.17
C LYS A 251 -1.83 -31.64 14.95
N LEU A 252 -1.28 -31.04 16.02
CA LEU A 252 -0.31 -31.70 16.88
C LEU A 252 -0.93 -32.90 17.60
N GLN A 253 -2.18 -32.79 18.05
CA GLN A 253 -2.91 -33.90 18.65
C GLN A 253 -3.17 -35.02 17.64
N GLU A 254 -3.66 -34.71 16.44
CA GLU A 254 -3.88 -35.69 15.37
C GLU A 254 -2.57 -36.41 14.98
N GLU A 255 -1.45 -35.69 14.93
CA GLU A 255 -0.13 -36.26 14.68
C GLU A 255 0.35 -37.16 15.83
N ALA A 256 0.13 -36.76 17.08
CA ALA A 256 0.47 -37.55 18.26
C ALA A 256 -0.36 -38.85 18.34
N GLU A 257 -1.68 -38.76 18.11
CA GLU A 257 -2.57 -39.93 18.07
C GLU A 257 -2.18 -40.88 16.93
N LYS A 258 -1.81 -40.34 15.76
CA LYS A 258 -1.32 -41.14 14.65
C LYS A 258 -0.01 -41.85 14.99
N ALA A 259 0.96 -41.14 15.59
CA ALA A 259 2.23 -41.71 16.03
C ALA A 259 2.04 -42.78 17.10
N GLU A 260 1.11 -42.57 18.05
CA GLU A 260 0.76 -43.56 19.07
C GLU A 260 0.12 -44.81 18.44
N ARG A 261 -0.84 -44.65 17.53
CA ARG A 261 -1.42 -45.77 16.77
C ARG A 261 -0.35 -46.55 16.00
N GLU A 262 0.61 -45.86 15.40
CA GLU A 262 1.73 -46.49 14.69
C GLU A 262 2.69 -47.24 15.63
N SER A 263 2.89 -46.74 16.85
CA SER A 263 3.72 -47.40 17.87
C SER A 263 3.11 -48.70 18.40
N LYS A 264 1.76 -48.77 18.49
CA LYS A 264 1.00 -49.93 19.00
C LYS A 264 0.80 -51.07 18.00
N LEU A 265 1.17 -50.89 16.73
CA LEU A 265 1.08 -51.95 15.71
C LEU A 265 2.08 -53.09 16.02
N THR A 266 1.60 -54.34 16.01
CA THR A 266 2.47 -55.52 16.15
C THR A 266 3.40 -55.67 14.93
N PRO A 267 4.54 -56.40 15.04
CA PRO A 267 5.43 -56.64 13.91
C PRO A 267 4.73 -57.28 12.69
N GLN A 268 3.68 -58.07 12.93
CA GLN A 268 2.87 -58.71 11.88
C GLN A 268 1.95 -57.69 11.19
N GLN A 269 1.28 -56.80 11.94
CA GLN A 269 0.45 -55.72 11.39
C GLN A 269 1.27 -54.63 10.66
N LYS A 270 2.51 -54.36 11.11
CA LYS A 270 3.46 -53.50 10.38
C LYS A 270 3.84 -54.11 9.03
N ARG A 271 4.09 -55.42 8.98
CA ARG A 271 4.38 -56.17 7.74
C ARG A 271 3.17 -56.24 6.79
N GLU A 272 1.95 -56.43 7.30
CA GLU A 272 0.72 -56.43 6.50
C GLU A 272 0.42 -55.07 5.87
N ARG A 273 0.70 -53.95 6.57
CA ARG A 273 0.60 -52.59 6.01
C ARG A 273 1.65 -52.31 4.93
N GLU A 274 2.89 -52.77 5.13
CA GLU A 274 3.95 -52.66 4.12
C GLU A 274 3.69 -53.56 2.89
N GLN A 275 3.04 -54.72 3.08
CA GLN A 275 2.59 -55.58 1.99
C GLN A 275 1.34 -55.04 1.28
N GLY A 276 0.39 -54.43 1.99
CA GLY A 276 -0.77 -53.74 1.42
C GLY A 276 -0.37 -52.55 0.53
N TYR A 277 0.71 -51.84 0.88
CA TYR A 277 1.30 -50.80 0.02
C TYR A 277 2.01 -51.38 -1.22
N ARG A 278 2.39 -52.66 -1.20
CA ARG A 278 2.97 -53.38 -2.35
C ARG A 278 1.91 -54.05 -3.24
N SER A 279 0.76 -54.46 -2.69
CA SER A 279 -0.34 -55.06 -3.47
C SER A 279 -1.29 -54.03 -4.09
N SER A 280 -1.42 -52.82 -3.53
CA SER A 280 -2.19 -51.74 -4.17
C SER A 280 -1.45 -51.04 -5.33
N GLY A 281 -0.26 -51.54 -5.70
CA GLY A 281 0.54 -51.07 -6.82
C GLY A 281 0.49 -51.94 -8.07
N LEU A 282 -0.15 -53.12 -8.03
CA LEU A 282 -0.18 -54.07 -9.15
C LEU A 282 -1.47 -54.90 -9.16
N SER A 283 -2.54 -54.35 -9.71
CA SER A 283 -3.56 -55.14 -10.40
C SER A 283 -4.22 -54.26 -11.46
N GLY A 284 -3.65 -54.31 -12.66
CA GLY A 284 -4.45 -54.14 -13.87
C GLY A 284 -5.24 -55.43 -14.12
N ASP A 285 -6.43 -55.26 -14.66
CA ASP A 285 -7.10 -56.07 -15.70
C ASP A 285 -8.52 -55.47 -15.83
N GLU A 286 -8.75 -54.63 -16.84
CA GLU A 286 -9.34 -54.96 -18.15
C GLU A 286 -10.75 -55.58 -18.05
N ASP A 287 -11.80 -54.76 -18.28
CA ASP A 287 -12.58 -54.79 -19.53
C ASP A 287 -13.82 -53.87 -19.50
N GLY A 288 -14.19 -53.29 -20.65
CA GLY A 288 -15.52 -52.65 -20.82
C GLY A 288 -15.60 -51.30 -21.55
N VAL A 289 -15.07 -51.24 -22.77
CA VAL A 289 -15.48 -50.40 -23.94
C VAL A 289 -16.57 -49.32 -23.74
N SER A 290 -16.23 -48.04 -23.96
CA SER A 290 -16.93 -47.21 -24.97
C SER A 290 -16.07 -46.00 -25.40
N GLY A 291 -15.96 -45.80 -26.71
CA GLY A 291 -14.87 -45.07 -27.34
C GLY A 291 -14.95 -43.54 -27.30
N LYS A 292 -13.77 -42.92 -27.54
CA LYS A 292 -13.67 -41.63 -28.23
C LYS A 292 -12.27 -41.41 -28.81
N LYS A 293 -12.27 -41.29 -30.14
CA LYS A 293 -11.21 -40.93 -31.09
C LYS A 293 -10.00 -40.16 -30.52
N LYS A 294 -8.80 -40.66 -30.79
CA LYS A 294 -7.51 -39.95 -30.72
C LYS A 294 -7.57 -38.61 -31.49
N LYS A 295 -7.52 -37.49 -30.77
CA LYS A 295 -7.11 -36.18 -31.34
C LYS A 295 -5.69 -35.85 -30.88
N LYS A 296 -4.84 -35.61 -31.88
CA LYS A 296 -3.41 -35.23 -31.80
C LYS A 296 -3.12 -34.19 -30.70
N LYS A 297 -2.04 -34.40 -29.94
CA LYS A 297 -1.38 -33.42 -29.05
C LYS A 297 -1.03 -32.16 -29.86
N LYS A 298 -1.86 -31.12 -29.79
CA LYS A 298 -1.48 -29.73 -30.07
C LYS A 298 -0.99 -29.10 -28.77
N GLY A 299 0.12 -28.36 -28.86
CA GLY A 299 0.88 -27.84 -27.72
C GLY A 299 0.03 -27.15 -26.65
N LYS A 300 0.43 -27.35 -25.39
CA LYS A 300 -0.10 -26.60 -24.23
C LYS A 300 0.11 -25.11 -24.49
N LYS A 301 -0.93 -24.42 -24.98
CA LYS A 301 -1.07 -22.97 -24.86
C LYS A 301 -0.87 -22.63 -23.38
N LYS A 302 0.01 -21.67 -23.10
CA LYS A 302 0.12 -21.04 -21.78
C LYS A 302 -1.30 -20.66 -21.33
N LYS A 303 -1.79 -21.27 -20.24
CA LYS A 303 -2.95 -20.74 -19.53
C LYS A 303 -2.62 -19.29 -19.20
N SER A 304 -3.42 -18.35 -19.70
CA SER A 304 -3.40 -16.97 -19.23
C SER A 304 -3.49 -17.04 -17.70
N LYS A 305 -2.52 -16.46 -17.01
CA LYS A 305 -2.66 -16.26 -15.56
C LYS A 305 -3.90 -15.42 -15.39
N GLU A 306 -4.94 -15.97 -14.77
CA GLU A 306 -6.04 -15.16 -14.27
C GLU A 306 -5.42 -14.02 -13.43
N PRO A 307 -5.91 -12.78 -13.57
CA PRO A 307 -5.45 -11.70 -12.72
C PRO A 307 -5.61 -12.13 -11.25
N PRO A 308 -4.65 -11.79 -10.37
CA PRO A 308 -4.78 -12.11 -8.96
C PRO A 308 -6.12 -11.57 -8.43
N PRO A 309 -6.79 -12.27 -7.50
CA PRO A 309 -8.03 -11.78 -6.92
C PRO A 309 -7.81 -10.40 -6.30
N PRO A 310 -8.82 -9.53 -6.28
CA PRO A 310 -8.70 -8.23 -5.63
C PRO A 310 -8.29 -8.39 -4.16
N PRO A 311 -7.57 -7.41 -3.59
CA PRO A 311 -7.24 -7.42 -2.17
C PRO A 311 -8.50 -7.62 -1.32
N ALA A 312 -8.43 -8.45 -0.29
CA ALA A 312 -9.58 -8.73 0.57
C ALA A 312 -10.10 -7.44 1.26
N VAL A 313 -11.40 -7.21 1.29
CA VAL A 313 -11.94 -6.13 2.13
C VAL A 313 -11.76 -6.51 3.60
N GLY A 314 -11.42 -5.54 4.44
CA GLY A 314 -11.35 -5.74 5.88
C GLY A 314 -10.19 -5.02 6.58
N PRO A 315 -10.11 -5.13 7.91
CA PRO A 315 -9.24 -4.34 8.78
C PRO A 315 -7.77 -4.83 8.74
N TRP A 316 -7.21 -4.88 7.54
CA TRP A 316 -5.91 -5.46 7.23
C TRP A 316 -4.83 -4.38 7.18
N ILE A 317 -4.57 -3.67 8.29
CA ILE A 317 -3.56 -2.62 8.26
C ILE A 317 -2.13 -3.21 8.23
N HIS A 318 -1.33 -2.80 7.24
CA HIS A 318 0.09 -3.16 7.09
C HIS A 318 0.98 -2.04 7.63
N LYS A 319 0.68 -0.79 7.28
CA LYS A 319 1.48 0.37 7.68
C LYS A 319 0.60 1.43 8.31
N LEU A 320 1.02 1.91 9.47
CA LEU A 320 0.37 3.01 10.17
C LEU A 320 1.42 4.03 10.57
N HIS A 321 1.34 5.21 9.98
CA HIS A 321 2.17 6.34 10.35
C HIS A 321 1.29 7.37 11.05
N VAL A 322 1.60 7.62 12.31
CA VAL A 322 0.91 8.56 13.19
C VAL A 322 1.96 9.35 13.99
N ALA A 323 3.05 9.73 13.35
CA ALA A 323 4.04 10.61 13.94
C ALA A 323 3.41 11.98 14.21
N ASP A 324 3.79 12.65 15.31
CA ASP A 324 3.31 13.99 15.64
C ASP A 324 1.76 14.07 15.66
N ASN A 325 1.12 13.23 16.47
CA ASN A 325 -0.35 13.07 16.51
C ASN A 325 -0.98 13.42 17.87
N GLY A 326 -0.24 14.14 18.73
CA GLY A 326 -0.68 14.44 20.08
C GLY A 326 -0.83 13.19 20.97
N ILE A 327 -0.15 12.09 20.64
CA ILE A 327 -0.22 10.85 21.43
C ILE A 327 0.67 11.03 22.67
N ASP A 328 0.04 11.37 23.78
CA ASP A 328 0.69 11.55 25.08
C ASP A 328 0.39 10.38 26.03
N GLY A 329 1.46 9.82 26.61
CA GLY A 329 1.43 8.79 27.64
C GLY A 329 1.16 9.34 29.04
N LEU A 330 1.27 10.65 29.23
CA LEU A 330 0.89 11.34 30.46
C LEU A 330 -0.61 11.61 30.44
N ALA A 331 -1.33 10.96 31.38
CA ALA A 331 -2.74 11.22 31.55
C ALA A 331 -2.94 12.63 32.13
N PHE A 332 -3.24 13.61 31.30
CA PHE A 332 -3.84 14.84 31.78
C PHE A 332 -5.27 14.49 32.24
N LYS A 333 -5.47 14.38 33.57
CA LYS A 333 -6.77 14.19 34.24
C LYS A 333 -7.44 12.80 34.13
N ASN A 334 -6.97 11.80 34.89
CA ASN A 334 -7.68 10.52 35.12
C ASN A 334 -8.17 9.77 33.86
N GLU A 335 -7.59 10.04 32.69
CA GLU A 335 -8.03 9.40 31.45
C GLU A 335 -7.41 8.01 31.25
N LEU A 336 -8.26 7.02 30.99
CA LEU A 336 -7.84 5.66 30.64
C LEU A 336 -7.33 5.53 29.19
N ALA A 337 -7.32 6.61 28.40
CA ALA A 337 -7.00 6.58 26.98
C ALA A 337 -5.56 6.08 26.69
N PRO A 338 -4.50 6.56 27.37
CA PRO A 338 -3.14 6.05 27.14
C PRO A 338 -2.98 4.57 27.46
N LEU A 339 -3.63 4.09 28.52
CA LEU A 339 -3.62 2.67 28.90
C LEU A 339 -4.35 1.80 27.87
N LYS A 340 -5.50 2.26 27.38
CA LYS A 340 -6.25 1.58 26.31
C LYS A 340 -5.43 1.54 25.02
N MET A 341 -4.83 2.67 24.63
CA MET A 341 -3.96 2.79 23.47
C MET A 341 -2.82 1.79 23.53
N THR A 342 -2.11 1.75 24.65
CA THR A 342 -0.99 0.81 24.88
C THR A 342 -1.43 -0.65 24.72
N ARG A 343 -2.55 -1.05 25.35
CA ARG A 343 -3.07 -2.42 25.25
C ARG A 343 -3.45 -2.81 23.82
N ILE A 344 -4.10 -1.89 23.09
CA ILE A 344 -4.55 -2.15 21.72
C ILE A 344 -3.35 -2.21 20.76
N LEU A 345 -2.36 -1.30 20.88
CA LEU A 345 -1.13 -1.36 20.09
C LEU A 345 -0.35 -2.65 20.35
N LYS A 346 -0.17 -3.02 21.63
CA LYS A 346 0.49 -4.29 22.01
C LYS A 346 -0.19 -5.46 21.31
N LYS A 347 -1.52 -5.54 21.40
CA LYS A 347 -2.31 -6.59 20.75
C LYS A 347 -2.10 -6.62 19.23
N LEU A 348 -2.15 -5.46 18.56
CA LEU A 348 -1.93 -5.37 17.11
C LEU A 348 -0.54 -5.87 16.71
N ILE A 349 0.51 -5.38 17.39
CA ILE A 349 1.91 -5.75 17.11
C ILE A 349 2.16 -7.23 17.40
N MET A 350 1.61 -7.77 18.49
CA MET A 350 1.84 -9.17 18.86
C MET A 350 1.18 -10.14 17.88
N PHE A 351 -0.04 -9.88 17.42
CA PHE A 351 -0.87 -10.91 16.80
C PHE A 351 -1.09 -10.75 15.29
N SER A 352 -0.96 -9.54 14.75
CA SER A 352 -1.25 -9.29 13.33
C SER A 352 -0.26 -10.01 12.42
N ASN A 353 -0.77 -10.77 11.44
CA ASN A 353 0.04 -11.46 10.44
C ASN A 353 0.57 -10.52 9.33
N CYS A 354 -0.05 -9.35 9.16
CA CYS A 354 0.19 -8.43 8.06
C CYS A 354 0.78 -7.08 8.50
N PHE A 355 0.77 -6.77 9.80
CA PHE A 355 1.32 -5.50 10.29
C PHE A 355 2.85 -5.46 10.14
N GLU A 356 3.32 -4.48 9.40
CA GLU A 356 4.68 -4.35 8.88
C GLU A 356 5.39 -3.10 9.39
N GLU A 357 4.69 -1.97 9.55
CA GLU A 357 5.32 -0.70 9.91
C GLU A 357 4.44 0.17 10.81
N LEU A 358 5.03 0.68 11.88
CA LEU A 358 4.45 1.65 12.80
C LEU A 358 5.39 2.83 12.98
N ASP A 359 4.90 4.04 12.74
CA ASP A 359 5.60 5.27 13.07
C ASP A 359 4.86 6.03 14.19
N LEU A 360 5.55 6.21 15.31
CA LEU A 360 5.11 6.98 16.48
C LEU A 360 6.12 8.10 16.81
N GLU A 361 7.00 8.48 15.89
CA GLU A 361 7.95 9.58 16.12
C GLU A 361 7.23 10.89 16.47
N LYS A 362 7.94 11.78 17.16
CA LYS A 362 7.41 13.07 17.64
C LYS A 362 6.20 13.00 18.58
N ASN A 363 5.80 11.82 19.04
CA ASN A 363 4.82 11.66 20.12
C ASN A 363 5.51 11.48 21.49
N LEU A 364 4.72 11.59 22.56
CA LEU A 364 5.14 11.47 23.95
C LEU A 364 4.57 10.21 24.62
N ILE A 365 4.70 9.04 23.97
CA ILE A 365 4.05 7.78 24.38
C ILE A 365 4.36 7.32 25.82
N GLY A 366 5.48 7.78 26.40
CA GLY A 366 5.90 7.45 27.76
C GLY A 366 6.55 6.07 27.92
N ASP A 367 7.23 5.86 29.05
CA ASP A 367 8.03 4.66 29.33
C ASP A 367 7.19 3.38 29.41
N MET A 368 5.97 3.45 29.94
CA MET A 368 5.10 2.28 30.06
C MET A 368 4.69 1.76 28.68
N ALA A 369 4.19 2.66 27.81
CA ALA A 369 3.78 2.26 26.46
C ALA A 369 4.97 1.76 25.64
N ALA A 370 6.14 2.40 25.77
CA ALA A 370 7.35 1.96 25.10
C ALA A 370 7.79 0.55 25.55
N ARG A 371 7.74 0.25 26.86
CA ARG A 371 8.06 -1.10 27.37
C ARG A 371 7.12 -2.16 26.80
N GLU A 372 5.81 -1.86 26.77
CA GLU A 372 4.80 -2.78 26.25
C GLU A 372 4.96 -3.02 24.74
N ILE A 373 5.37 -2.00 23.98
CA ILE A 373 5.75 -2.13 22.56
C ILE A 373 6.99 -2.99 22.41
N MET A 374 8.01 -2.81 23.25
CA MET A 374 9.23 -3.63 23.23
C MET A 374 8.90 -5.11 23.48
N GLU A 375 8.15 -5.41 24.55
CA GLU A 375 7.68 -6.77 24.87
C GLU A 375 6.85 -7.38 23.72
N ALA A 376 5.98 -6.58 23.09
CA ALA A 376 5.19 -7.02 21.94
C ALA A 376 6.08 -7.47 20.78
N LEU A 377 7.16 -6.73 20.52
CA LEU A 377 8.13 -7.05 19.47
C LEU A 377 8.98 -8.28 19.81
N GLU A 378 9.33 -8.48 21.08
CA GLU A 378 10.02 -9.69 21.56
C GLU A 378 9.17 -10.93 21.31
N HIS A 379 7.91 -10.90 21.77
CA HIS A 379 6.95 -11.99 21.54
C HIS A 379 6.74 -12.27 20.04
N ARG A 380 6.61 -11.21 19.23
CA ARG A 380 6.46 -11.32 17.77
C ARG A 380 7.66 -12.02 17.13
N LYS A 381 8.87 -11.75 17.61
CA LYS A 381 10.12 -12.35 17.10
C LYS A 381 10.26 -13.83 17.46
N GLU A 382 9.79 -14.22 18.65
CA GLU A 382 9.79 -15.61 19.11
C GLU A 382 8.72 -16.46 18.41
N THR A 383 7.65 -15.82 17.92
CA THR A 383 6.60 -16.48 17.16
C THR A 383 7.07 -16.81 15.73
N GLU A 384 7.45 -18.07 15.47
CA GLU A 384 8.07 -18.54 14.21
C GLU A 384 7.30 -18.21 12.92
N LYS A 385 6.01 -17.88 13.01
CA LYS A 385 5.11 -17.64 11.86
C LYS A 385 4.82 -16.16 11.56
N LEU A 386 5.30 -15.22 12.36
CA LEU A 386 5.03 -13.79 12.13
C LEU A 386 6.17 -13.08 11.38
N GLY A 387 5.81 -12.17 10.48
CA GLY A 387 6.77 -11.27 9.84
C GLY A 387 7.32 -10.24 10.83
N GLY A 388 8.48 -9.65 10.56
CA GLY A 388 8.99 -8.56 11.39
C GLY A 388 8.17 -7.28 11.21
N CYS A 389 8.11 -6.48 12.27
CA CYS A 389 7.44 -5.19 12.28
C CYS A 389 8.51 -4.10 12.46
N LYS A 390 8.50 -3.08 11.60
CA LYS A 390 9.34 -1.90 11.74
C LYS A 390 8.63 -0.91 12.66
N VAL A 391 9.30 -0.46 13.73
CA VAL A 391 8.71 0.48 14.69
C VAL A 391 9.66 1.63 14.91
N ARG A 392 9.15 2.86 14.77
CA ARG A 392 9.86 4.09 15.15
C ARG A 392 9.12 4.79 16.29
N VAL A 393 9.88 5.30 17.24
CA VAL A 393 9.39 6.02 18.43
C VAL A 393 10.33 7.19 18.72
N THR A 394 9.83 8.21 19.40
CA THR A 394 10.66 9.32 19.90
C THR A 394 11.66 8.83 20.96
N SER A 395 12.87 9.39 20.99
CA SER A 395 13.91 9.05 21.97
C SER A 395 13.63 9.49 23.41
N ARG A 396 12.49 10.14 23.68
CA ARG A 396 12.12 10.66 25.01
C ARG A 396 11.50 9.58 25.91
N ILE A 397 12.22 8.47 26.07
CA ILE A 397 11.91 7.30 26.89
C ILE A 397 13.22 6.74 27.46
N LYS A 398 13.17 5.77 28.38
CA LYS A 398 14.39 5.09 28.86
C LYS A 398 15.24 4.55 27.71
N GLN A 399 16.55 4.83 27.76
CA GLN A 399 17.50 4.53 26.69
C GLN A 399 17.52 3.04 26.33
N ASP A 400 17.55 2.16 27.34
CA ASP A 400 17.54 0.70 27.11
C ASP A 400 16.29 0.24 26.35
N THR A 401 15.12 0.83 26.67
CA THR A 401 13.86 0.55 26.00
C THR A 401 13.87 1.07 24.56
N PHE A 402 14.38 2.30 24.34
CA PHE A 402 14.54 2.87 23.00
C PHE A 402 15.43 2.01 22.10
N ASP A 403 16.61 1.61 22.60
CA ASP A 403 17.55 0.78 21.85
C ASP A 403 17.01 -0.63 21.61
N GLY A 404 16.25 -1.18 22.58
CA GLY A 404 15.50 -2.43 22.45
C GLY A 404 14.49 -2.37 21.30
N ILE A 405 13.64 -1.34 21.27
CA ILE A 405 12.67 -1.10 20.19
C ILE A 405 13.40 -0.91 18.86
N LYS A 406 14.45 -0.10 18.80
CA LYS A 406 15.21 0.14 17.56
C LYS A 406 15.84 -1.13 16.98
N LYS A 407 16.31 -2.02 17.86
CA LYS A 407 16.91 -3.31 17.46
C LYS A 407 15.83 -4.28 16.94
N LEU A 408 14.77 -4.49 17.73
CA LEU A 408 13.70 -5.44 17.40
C LEU A 408 12.82 -4.93 16.24
N GLY A 409 12.53 -3.63 16.24
CA GLY A 409 11.72 -2.88 15.28
C GLY A 409 12.47 -2.41 14.04
N SER A 410 13.61 -3.01 13.68
CA SER A 410 14.34 -2.66 12.44
C SER A 410 13.72 -3.28 11.17
N GLY A 411 12.70 -4.12 11.32
CA GLY A 411 12.07 -4.90 10.25
C GLY A 411 12.92 -6.11 9.81
N LEU A 412 12.28 -7.10 9.16
CA LEU A 412 13.03 -8.24 8.61
C LEU A 412 13.93 -7.79 7.46
N LYS A 413 15.25 -7.88 7.66
CA LYS A 413 16.21 -7.78 6.55
C LYS A 413 15.86 -8.88 5.53
N LYS A 414 15.43 -8.51 4.31
CA LYS A 414 15.31 -9.46 3.19
C LYS A 414 16.63 -10.25 3.11
N LYS A 415 16.59 -11.56 3.38
CA LYS A 415 17.74 -12.44 3.15
C LYS A 415 18.21 -12.18 1.72
N LYS A 416 19.41 -11.63 1.54
CA LYS A 416 20.05 -11.53 0.22
C LYS A 416 20.02 -12.96 -0.34
N LYS A 417 19.28 -13.18 -1.44
CA LYS A 417 19.35 -14.45 -2.18
C LYS A 417 20.82 -14.66 -2.50
N GLY A 418 21.44 -15.60 -1.80
CA GLY A 418 22.82 -15.98 -2.04
C GLY A 418 22.93 -16.41 -3.49
N GLY A 419 23.58 -15.58 -4.30
CA GLY A 419 23.93 -15.97 -5.66
C GLY A 419 24.80 -17.21 -5.53
N LYS A 420 24.32 -18.34 -6.08
CA LYS A 420 25.13 -19.54 -6.30
C LYS A 420 26.44 -19.09 -6.95
N LYS A 421 27.54 -19.09 -6.18
CA LYS A 421 28.88 -19.07 -6.74
C LYS A 421 28.97 -20.34 -7.58
N LYS A 422 28.84 -20.22 -8.90
CA LYS A 422 29.40 -21.23 -9.81
C LYS A 422 30.89 -21.27 -9.50
N LYS A 423 31.35 -22.35 -8.86
CA LYS A 423 32.77 -22.71 -8.90
C LYS A 423 33.11 -22.91 -10.38
N LYS A 424 34.19 -22.26 -10.79
CA LYS A 424 34.75 -22.33 -12.14
C LYS A 424 35.15 -23.75 -12.47
#